data_AF-A0A966TL86-F1
#
_entry.id   AF-A0A966TL86-F1
#
_cell.length_a   1.000
_cell.length_b   1.000
_cell.length_c   1.000
_cell.angle_alpha   90.00
_cell.angle_beta   90.00
_cell.angle_gamma   90.00
#
_symmetry.space_group_name_H-M   'P 1'
#
loop_
_entity.id
_entity.type
_entity.pdbx_description
1 polymer ?
#
loop_
_entity_poly.entity_id
_entity_poly.type
_entity_poly.pdbx_seq_one_letter_code
_entity_poly.pdbx_strand_id
1 'polypeptide(L)' 'MKYRLILFDVDSTLIRQEVIDLLAQESGFGTEVAEITASAMRGEIDFSQALSRRISL' A
#
# COMPACT_ATOMS: atom_id res chain seq x y z
N MET A 1 -25.84 -18.42 6.08
CA MET A 1 -25.39 -17.35 6.99
C MET A 1 -25.97 -16.02 6.53
N LYS A 2 -26.43 -15.15 7.44
CA LYS A 2 -26.84 -13.77 7.13
C LYS A 2 -25.81 -12.81 7.72
N TYR A 3 -25.04 -12.14 6.87
CA TYR A 3 -24.10 -11.11 7.28
C TYR A 3 -24.82 -9.75 7.30
N ARG A 4 -24.55 -8.92 8.31
CA ARG A 4 -25.19 -7.59 8.49
C ARG A 4 -24.26 -6.43 8.15
N LEU A 5 -22.95 -6.68 8.12
CA LEU A 5 -21.91 -5.71 7.82
C LEU A 5 -20.70 -6.47 7.27
N ILE A 6 -20.05 -5.90 6.26
CA ILE A 6 -18.80 -6.40 5.69
C ILE A 6 -17.90 -5.19 5.47
N LEU A 7 -16.64 -5.30 5.89
CA LEU A 7 -15.60 -4.31 5.60
C LEU A 7 -14.52 -4.98 4.76
N PHE A 8 -14.02 -4.24 3.80
CA PHE A 8 -12.90 -4.65 2.96
C PHE A 8 -11.82 -3.59 3.08
N ASP A 9 -10.59 -4.07 3.09
CA ASP A 9 -9.47 -3.23 2.67
C ASP A 9 -9.58 -2.94 1.16
N VAL A 10 -8.88 -1.91 0.69
CA VAL A 10 -8.95 -1.47 -0.70
C VAL A 10 -7.87 -2.17 -1.53
N ASP A 11 -6.61 -1.78 -1.30
CA ASP A 11 -5.46 -2.27 -2.04
C ASP A 11 -5.27 -3.78 -1.79
N SER A 12 -4.95 -4.50 -2.86
CA SER A 12 -4.82 -5.98 -2.84
C SER A 12 -6.01 -6.77 -2.26
N THR A 13 -7.17 -6.15 -2.06
CA THR A 13 -8.39 -6.78 -1.52
C THR A 13 -9.60 -6.50 -2.40
N LEU A 14 -10.06 -5.25 -2.47
CA LEU A 14 -11.16 -4.84 -3.35
C LEU A 14 -10.67 -4.60 -4.78
N ILE A 15 -9.43 -4.13 -4.91
CA ILE A 15 -8.72 -3.94 -6.17
C ILE A 15 -7.43 -4.77 -6.19
N ARG A 16 -6.86 -4.98 -7.38
CA ARG A 16 -5.65 -5.79 -7.55
C ARG A 16 -4.35 -5.01 -7.35
N GLN A 17 -4.46 -3.69 -7.40
CA GLN A 17 -3.32 -2.79 -7.41
C GLN A 17 -3.02 -2.29 -6.01
N GLU A 18 -1.78 -1.82 -5.85
CA GLU A 18 -1.37 -0.93 -4.78
C GLU A 18 -1.37 0.48 -5.37
N VAL A 19 -2.38 1.29 -5.06
CA VAL A 19 -2.58 2.59 -5.75
C VAL A 19 -1.38 3.51 -5.57
N ILE A 20 -0.75 3.49 -4.40
CA ILE A 20 0.43 4.33 -4.13
C ILE A 20 1.64 3.93 -5.00
N ASP A 21 1.79 2.64 -5.33
CA ASP A 21 2.84 2.17 -6.22
C ASP A 21 2.60 2.65 -7.66
N LEU A 22 1.34 2.71 -8.11
CA LEU A 22 0.99 3.28 -9.41
C LEU A 22 1.29 4.78 -9.49
N LEU A 23 0.95 5.53 -8.43
CA LEU A 23 1.26 6.95 -8.36
C LEU A 23 2.78 7.18 -8.39
N ALA A 24 3.54 6.32 -7.72
CA ALA A 24 5.00 6.39 -7.70
C ALA A 24 5.63 6.07 -9.05
N GLN A 25 5.04 5.16 -9.83
CA GLN A 25 5.50 4.88 -11.20
C GLN A 25 5.38 6.14 -12.08
N GLU A 26 4.28 6.88 -11.96
CA GLU A 26 4.08 8.12 -12.71
C GLU A 26 4.98 9.28 -12.22
N SER A 27 5.41 9.26 -10.95
CA SER A 27 6.35 10.26 -10.39
C SER A 27 7.83 9.89 -10.54
N GLY A 28 8.14 8.70 -11.04
CA GLY A 28 9.52 8.22 -11.24
C GLY A 28 10.16 7.52 -10.04
N PHE A 29 9.42 7.28 -8.96
CA PHE A 29 9.88 6.63 -7.72
C PHE A 29 9.26 5.24 -7.50
N GLY A 30 8.78 4.60 -8.57
CA GLY A 30 8.03 3.35 -8.50
C GLY A 30 8.79 2.21 -7.82
N THR A 31 10.11 2.12 -8.03
CA THR A 31 10.94 1.07 -7.41
C THR A 31 11.09 1.30 -5.92
N GLU A 32 11.43 2.51 -5.50
CA GLU A 32 11.65 2.87 -4.10
C GLU A 32 10.37 2.72 -3.28
N VAL A 33 9.23 3.16 -3.82
CA VAL A 33 7.94 3.04 -3.16
C VAL A 33 7.52 1.57 -3.03
N ALA A 34 7.70 0.75 -4.08
CA ALA A 34 7.38 -0.67 -4.03
C ALA A 34 8.22 -1.44 -2.99
N GLU A 35 9.50 -1.09 -2.83
CA GLU A 35 10.36 -1.66 -1.79
C GLU A 35 9.86 -1.34 -0.37
N ILE A 36 9.44 -0.08 -0.15
CA ILE A 36 8.86 0.35 1.13
C ILE A 36 7.53 -0.38 1.38
N THR A 37 6.65 -0.48 0.37
CA THR A 37 5.39 -1.23 0.46
C THR A 37 5.65 -2.69 0.83
N ALA A 38 6.61 -3.35 0.17
CA ALA A 38 6.95 -4.74 0.46
C ALA A 38 7.51 -4.92 1.89
N SER A 39 8.33 -3.99 2.38
CA SER A 39 8.84 -4.01 3.76
C SER A 39 7.72 -3.86 4.79
N ALA A 40 6.76 -2.97 4.53
CA ALA A 40 5.58 -2.79 5.38
C ALA A 40 4.71 -4.06 5.41
N MET A 41 4.46 -4.70 4.26
CA MET A 41 3.68 -5.94 4.17
C MET A 41 4.36 -7.13 4.85
N ARG A 42 5.70 -7.17 4.90
CA ARG A 42 6.46 -8.15 5.69
C ARG A 42 6.44 -7.87 7.20
N GLY A 43 5.90 -6.72 7.61
CA GLY A 43 5.84 -6.29 9.02
C GLY A 43 7.18 -5.77 9.55
N GLU A 44 8.13 -5.43 8.68
CA GLU A 44 9.46 -4.93 9.07
C GLU A 44 9.43 -3.46 9.51
N ILE A 45 8.46 -2.69 8.98
CA ILE A 45 8.18 -1.30 9.36
C ILE A 45 6.67 -1.13 9.59
N ASP A 46 6.31 -0.26 10.53
CA ASP A 46 4.89 0.03 10.77
C ASP A 46 4.25 0.85 9.64
N PHE A 47 2.92 0.82 9.57
CA PHE A 47 2.15 1.50 8.54
C PHE A 47 2.43 3.01 8.46
N SER A 48 2.52 3.70 9.60
CA SER A 48 2.71 5.15 9.62
C SER A 48 4.09 5.53 9.11
N GLN A 49 5.12 4.76 9.48
CA GLN A 49 6.47 4.94 8.96
C GLN A 49 6.52 4.66 7.46
N ALA A 50 5.92 3.55 7.02
CA ALA A 50 5.86 3.20 5.60
C ALA A 50 5.15 4.26 4.76
N LEU A 51 4.01 4.77 5.24
CA LEU A 51 3.27 5.83 4.57
C LEU A 51 4.09 7.12 4.49
N SER A 52 4.71 7.54 5.60
CA SER A 52 5.55 8.75 5.62
C SER A 52 6.73 8.65 4.66
N ARG A 53 7.40 7.49 4.58
CA ARG A 53 8.54 7.28 3.69
C ARG A 53 8.11 7.32 2.21
N ARG A 54 6.99 6.69 1.85
CA ARG A 54 6.48 6.68 0.47
C ARG A 54 6.08 8.06 -0.03
N ILE A 55 5.47 8.88 0.84
CA ILE A 55 5.03 10.24 0.49
C ILE A 55 6.20 11.23 0.40
N SER A 56 7.33 10.96 1.07
CA SER A 56 8.49 11.85 1.08
C SER A 56 9.39 11.79 -0.17
N LEU A 57 9.10 10.86 -1.08
CA LEU A 57 9.79 10.66 -2.35
C LEU A 57 9.06 11.47 -3.44
#